data_AF-A0A8S3HML9-F1
#
_entry.id   AF-A0A8S3HML9-F1
#
_cell.length_a   1.000
_cell.length_b   1.000
_cell.length_c   1.000
_cell.angle_alpha   90.00
_cell.angle_beta   90.00
_cell.angle_gamma   90.00
#
_symmetry.space_group_name_H-M   'P 1'
#
loop_
_entity.id
_entity.type
_entity.pdbx_description
1 polymer ?
#
loop_
_entity_poly.entity_id
_entity_poly.type
_entity_poly.pdbx_seq_one_letter_code
_entity_poly.pdbx_strand_id
1 'polypeptide(L)'
;FDTVHGTQQIGYIRPIWIDEPVEILPSDDEWITRIRLPIKQDKQGDRLQRNFDDIQPILLLFLNRLRRIEIIREDDHQIISNSSFTRIDHAQEQIIELQERTNQTDDVIKHFWLVVKKVIHVPNDLKMKLSEIKCDVESTTIAVAYPLNPIYECSSRQILSTQPLFAYLPLRSYGFRFILQADFEITAARQEVIRDNRWNDWLKSEMVQLFSLAYEQFQHLPELLTKCTLDFHQTNNPLTKIQTLKYFLKLIPMRNEIDPYFNTFVDKSIQGLMGIIRLPVFCHDDEAIIDWVLPSQCVLVRDTFIRKIFSQSLLLSHFNSYYL
;
A
#
# COMPACT_ATOMS: atom_id res chain seq x y z
N PHE A 1 21.56 19.15 25.32
CA PHE A 1 20.97 20.50 25.26
C PHE A 1 20.26 20.68 26.59
N ASP A 2 20.99 21.24 27.55
CA ASP A 2 20.34 22.01 28.59
C ASP A 2 20.03 23.36 27.97
N THR A 3 18.76 23.78 27.99
CA THR A 3 18.40 25.18 27.85
C THR A 3 17.38 25.47 28.93
N VAL A 4 17.79 26.27 29.91
CA VAL A 4 17.03 26.61 31.12
C VAL A 4 15.71 27.32 30.81
N HIS A 5 15.54 27.84 29.58
CA HIS A 5 14.29 28.39 29.06
C HIS A 5 14.09 28.00 27.59
N GLY A 6 12.91 27.48 27.22
CA GLY A 6 12.57 27.16 25.82
C GLY A 6 11.27 26.35 25.68
N THR A 7 10.17 27.02 25.29
CA THR A 7 8.81 26.44 25.17
C THR A 7 8.53 25.78 23.80
N GLN A 8 9.54 25.17 23.17
CA GLN A 8 9.38 24.49 21.88
C GLN A 8 9.98 23.08 21.95
N GLN A 9 9.10 22.07 22.10
CA GLN A 9 9.49 20.66 22.16
C GLN A 9 9.38 19.99 20.78
N ILE A 10 10.53 19.76 20.14
CA ILE A 10 10.75 18.61 19.26
C ILE A 10 12.00 17.88 19.79
N GLY A 11 11.93 16.54 19.86
CA GLY A 11 12.78 15.70 20.71
C GLY A 11 14.28 15.72 20.42
N TYR A 12 15.08 15.43 21.45
CA TYR A 12 16.52 15.64 21.47
C TYR A 12 17.36 14.34 21.54
N ILE A 13 18.50 14.31 20.84
CA ILE A 13 19.48 13.22 20.81
C ILE A 13 20.73 13.66 21.61
N ARG A 14 21.12 12.91 22.67
CA ARG A 14 22.37 13.15 23.42
C ARG A 14 23.20 11.88 23.73
N PRO A 15 23.86 11.28 22.73
CA PRO A 15 24.95 10.35 22.99
C PRO A 15 26.18 11.11 23.50
N ILE A 16 26.82 10.55 24.53
CA ILE A 16 28.25 10.51 24.95
C ILE A 16 28.22 9.37 26.03
N TRP A 17 29.15 8.42 26.10
CA TRP A 17 30.39 8.45 26.88
C TRP A 17 31.23 7.19 26.56
N ILE A 18 32.51 7.36 26.22
CA ILE A 18 33.63 6.42 26.49
C ILE A 18 34.95 7.10 26.08
N ASP A 19 36.04 6.77 26.78
CA ASP A 19 37.34 7.43 26.62
C ASP A 19 38.31 6.75 25.64
N GLU A 20 38.15 5.45 25.33
CA GLU A 20 38.79 4.84 24.15
C GLU A 20 37.87 3.86 23.39
N PRO A 21 37.02 4.38 22.49
CA PRO A 21 36.78 3.76 21.19
C PRO A 21 37.75 4.30 20.13
N VAL A 22 38.08 3.45 19.15
CA VAL A 22 38.79 3.76 17.88
C VAL A 22 40.32 3.69 17.92
N GLU A 23 40.87 2.59 17.39
CA GLU A 23 42.18 2.60 16.73
C GLU A 23 41.97 2.80 15.22
N ILE A 24 41.94 4.09 14.84
CA ILE A 24 41.98 4.65 13.48
C ILE A 24 40.81 4.26 12.53
N LEU A 25 39.78 5.10 12.55
CA LEU A 25 38.97 5.49 11.39
C LEU A 25 39.56 6.83 10.89
N PRO A 26 39.63 7.19 9.59
CA PRO A 26 38.91 6.67 8.42
C PRO A 26 39.91 5.96 7.45
N SER A 27 39.74 5.79 6.13
CA SER A 27 38.77 6.31 5.15
C SER A 27 37.32 5.85 5.39
N ASP A 28 36.40 6.63 4.82
CA ASP A 28 35.02 6.31 4.44
C ASP A 28 34.61 7.32 3.33
N ASP A 29 35.50 7.66 2.37
CA ASP A 29 35.55 8.98 1.66
C ASP A 29 34.28 9.53 0.94
N GLU A 30 33.16 8.82 0.91
CA GLU A 30 31.87 9.31 0.39
C GLU A 30 30.67 9.16 1.36
N TRP A 31 30.84 8.63 2.58
CA TRP A 31 29.71 8.29 3.47
C TRP A 31 29.33 9.41 4.45
N ILE A 32 28.16 10.01 4.24
CA ILE A 32 27.65 11.16 5.02
C ILE A 32 27.31 10.80 6.49
N THR A 33 27.02 9.53 6.80
CA THR A 33 26.70 9.07 8.16
C THR A 33 26.98 7.58 8.31
N ARG A 34 27.74 7.19 9.34
CA ARG A 34 28.07 5.79 9.67
C ARG A 34 27.72 5.49 11.14
N ILE A 35 27.12 4.32 11.38
CA ILE A 35 26.79 3.83 12.73
C ILE A 35 27.41 2.44 12.91
N ARG A 36 28.32 2.29 13.88
CA ARG A 36 28.92 0.99 14.25
C ARG A 36 28.27 0.48 15.53
N LEU A 37 27.71 -0.72 15.49
CA LEU A 37 27.06 -1.36 16.64
C LEU A 37 27.75 -2.70 16.96
N PRO A 38 28.76 -2.73 17.85
CA PRO A 38 29.41 -3.97 18.25
C PRO A 38 28.41 -4.94 18.90
N ILE A 39 28.20 -6.10 18.28
CA ILE A 39 27.28 -7.13 18.77
C ILE A 39 28.01 -7.94 19.85
N LYS A 40 27.43 -8.00 21.05
CA LYS A 40 27.94 -8.83 22.15
C LYS A 40 27.96 -10.31 21.73
N GLN A 41 29.00 -11.05 22.12
CA GLN A 41 29.23 -12.44 21.71
C GLN A 41 28.07 -13.38 22.05
N ASP A 42 27.37 -13.15 23.18
CA ASP A 42 26.17 -13.88 23.61
C ASP A 42 24.93 -13.66 22.71
N LYS A 43 24.98 -12.68 21.81
CA LYS A 43 23.91 -12.33 20.85
C LYS A 43 24.30 -12.54 19.39
N GLN A 44 25.49 -13.06 19.13
CA GLN A 44 25.89 -13.48 17.78
C GLN A 44 25.27 -14.85 17.48
N GLY A 45 24.53 -14.96 16.38
CA GLY A 45 23.88 -16.21 15.96
C GLY A 45 22.66 -15.99 15.08
N ASP A 46 22.03 -17.09 14.65
CA ASP A 46 20.95 -17.16 13.66
C ASP A 46 19.82 -16.14 13.84
N ARG A 47 19.46 -15.81 15.09
CA ARG A 47 18.37 -14.88 15.38
C ARG A 47 18.62 -13.50 14.80
N LEU A 48 19.87 -13.03 14.84
CA LEU A 48 20.20 -11.73 14.25
C LEU A 48 20.19 -11.81 12.72
N GLN A 49 20.65 -12.92 12.15
CA GLN A 49 20.65 -13.15 10.71
C GLN A 49 19.21 -13.13 10.17
N ARG A 50 18.31 -13.91 10.78
CA ARG A 50 16.88 -13.96 10.41
C ARG A 50 16.22 -12.57 10.44
N ASN A 51 16.55 -11.72 11.42
CA ASN A 51 16.02 -10.34 11.47
C ASN A 51 16.45 -9.47 10.27
N PHE A 52 17.59 -9.76 9.63
CA PHE A 52 18.01 -9.10 8.39
C PHE A 52 17.42 -9.78 7.15
N ASP A 53 17.28 -11.11 7.18
CA ASP A 53 16.64 -11.89 6.12
C ASP A 53 15.12 -11.58 6.03
N ASP A 54 14.48 -11.17 7.14
CA ASP A 54 13.09 -10.69 7.23
C ASP A 54 12.86 -9.28 6.64
N ILE A 55 13.91 -8.56 6.21
CA ILE A 55 13.79 -7.21 5.64
C ILE A 55 13.26 -7.31 4.21
N GLN A 56 12.09 -6.71 3.97
CA GLN A 56 11.38 -6.80 2.68
C GLN A 56 11.50 -5.51 1.85
N PRO A 57 11.45 -5.58 0.50
CA PRO A 57 11.49 -4.41 -0.38
C PRO A 57 10.39 -3.38 -0.09
N ILE A 58 9.26 -3.86 0.42
CA ILE A 58 8.04 -3.10 0.73
C ILE A 58 8.26 -1.96 1.73
N LEU A 59 9.36 -1.99 2.50
CA LEU A 59 9.78 -0.88 3.37
C LEU A 59 10.00 0.43 2.60
N LEU A 60 10.46 0.37 1.34
CA LEU A 60 10.76 1.56 0.53
C LEU A 60 9.49 2.24 -0.02
N LEU A 61 8.33 1.57 -0.01
CA LEU A 61 7.13 1.93 -0.76
C LEU A 61 6.59 3.34 -0.46
N PHE A 62 6.72 3.81 0.78
CA PHE A 62 6.24 5.13 1.22
C PHE A 62 7.36 6.06 1.74
N LEU A 63 8.64 5.70 1.57
CA LEU A 63 9.74 6.56 1.99
C LEU A 63 9.98 7.67 0.96
N ASN A 64 10.14 8.91 1.43
CA ASN A 64 10.23 10.07 0.53
C ASN A 64 11.61 10.18 -0.16
N ARG A 65 12.69 9.83 0.56
CA ARG A 65 14.08 10.04 0.12
C ARG A 65 14.91 8.77 -0.01
N LEU A 66 14.65 7.74 0.80
CA LEU A 66 15.40 6.48 0.73
C LEU A 66 14.92 5.68 -0.46
N ARG A 67 15.81 5.43 -1.43
CA ARG A 67 15.51 4.74 -2.69
C ARG A 67 16.17 3.37 -2.84
N ARG A 68 17.22 3.09 -2.07
CA ARG A 68 17.92 1.80 -2.04
C ARG A 68 18.28 1.43 -0.61
N ILE A 69 18.17 0.14 -0.30
CA ILE A 69 18.73 -0.50 0.89
C ILE A 69 19.61 -1.64 0.37
N GLU A 70 20.76 -1.85 1.00
CA GLU A 70 21.68 -2.92 0.65
C GLU A 70 22.22 -3.54 1.95
N ILE A 71 22.20 -4.87 2.01
CA ILE A 71 22.55 -5.65 3.19
C ILE A 71 23.65 -6.61 2.76
N ILE A 72 24.88 -6.29 3.15
CA ILE A 72 26.07 -7.08 2.84
C ILE A 72 26.47 -7.85 4.10
N ARG A 73 26.63 -9.17 3.96
CA ARG A 73 27.21 -10.06 4.97
C ARG A 73 28.62 -10.42 4.52
N GLU A 74 29.60 -10.08 5.34
CA GLU A 74 31.03 -10.29 5.11
C GLU A 74 31.61 -11.12 6.25
N ASP A 75 32.51 -12.04 5.93
CA ASP A 75 33.29 -12.85 6.88
C ASP A 75 34.70 -13.03 6.30
N ASP A 76 35.74 -12.79 7.09
CA ASP A 76 37.16 -12.75 6.67
C ASP A 76 37.40 -12.09 5.28
N HIS A 77 36.78 -10.92 5.07
CA HIS A 77 36.82 -10.12 3.83
C HIS A 77 36.21 -10.79 2.57
N GLN A 78 35.36 -11.80 2.76
CA GLN A 78 34.58 -12.43 1.68
C GLN A 78 33.08 -12.13 1.87
N ILE A 79 32.41 -11.72 0.79
CA ILE A 79 30.96 -11.48 0.80
C ILE A 79 30.23 -12.84 0.76
N ILE A 80 29.62 -13.23 1.88
CA ILE A 80 28.78 -14.43 1.98
C ILE A 80 27.44 -14.22 1.26
N SER A 81 26.81 -13.07 1.49
CA SER A 81 25.52 -12.73 0.92
C SER A 81 25.35 -11.23 0.78
N ASN A 82 24.82 -10.78 -0.35
CA ASN A 82 24.31 -9.43 -0.53
C ASN A 82 22.85 -9.53 -1.00
N SER A 83 21.99 -8.77 -0.35
CA SER A 83 20.62 -8.51 -0.80
C SER A 83 20.42 -7.00 -0.96
N SER A 84 19.91 -6.58 -2.12
CA SER A 84 19.63 -5.18 -2.40
C SER A 84 18.17 -4.96 -2.80
N PHE A 85 17.58 -3.92 -2.24
CA PHE A 85 16.21 -3.49 -2.49
C PHE A 85 16.26 -2.09 -3.10
N THR A 86 15.63 -1.88 -4.25
CA THR A 86 15.62 -0.59 -4.94
C THR A 86 14.20 -0.20 -5.33
N ARG A 87 13.83 1.06 -5.11
CA ARG A 87 12.54 1.64 -5.51
C ARG A 87 12.70 2.57 -6.71
N ILE A 88 11.90 2.32 -7.74
CA ILE A 88 11.79 3.14 -8.95
C ILE A 88 10.34 3.67 -9.04
N ASP A 89 10.17 4.97 -9.23
CA ASP A 89 8.88 5.61 -9.37
C ASP A 89 8.60 5.89 -10.85
N HIS A 90 7.54 5.28 -11.38
CA HIS A 90 7.05 5.45 -12.76
C HIS A 90 5.77 6.30 -12.77
N ALA A 91 5.41 6.83 -13.95
CA ALA A 91 4.16 7.56 -14.19
C ALA A 91 3.81 8.58 -13.08
N GLN A 92 4.70 9.55 -12.83
CA GLN A 92 4.53 10.58 -11.78
C GLN A 92 4.26 10.01 -10.36
N GLU A 93 5.02 8.99 -9.96
CA GLU A 93 4.88 8.24 -8.69
C GLU A 93 3.58 7.44 -8.51
N GLN A 94 2.76 7.29 -9.55
CA GLN A 94 1.52 6.50 -9.49
C GLN A 94 1.79 5.00 -9.54
N ILE A 95 2.83 4.57 -10.27
CA ILE A 95 3.26 3.17 -10.31
C ILE A 95 4.64 3.09 -9.66
N ILE A 96 4.78 2.26 -8.63
CA ILE A 96 6.05 2.04 -7.92
C ILE A 96 6.54 0.63 -8.19
N GLU A 97 7.75 0.52 -8.73
CA GLU A 97 8.47 -0.74 -8.89
C GLU A 97 9.46 -0.90 -7.74
N LEU A 98 9.35 -2.01 -7.03
CA LEU A 98 10.32 -2.45 -6.02
C LEU A 98 11.10 -3.63 -6.59
N GLN A 99 12.39 -3.43 -6.82
CA GLN A 99 13.32 -4.47 -7.25
C GLN A 99 13.99 -5.11 -6.04
N GLU A 100 14.09 -6.43 -6.06
CA GLU A 100 14.84 -7.25 -5.12
C GLU A 100 15.91 -8.04 -5.89
N ARG A 101 17.13 -8.04 -5.37
CA ARG A 101 18.25 -8.81 -5.93
C ARG A 101 19.00 -9.50 -4.81
N THR A 102 19.31 -10.77 -4.99
CA THR A 102 19.99 -11.62 -4.01
C THR A 102 21.09 -12.41 -4.69
N ASN A 103 22.30 -12.47 -4.11
CA ASN A 103 23.48 -13.13 -4.70
C ASN A 103 23.32 -14.59 -5.17
N GLN A 104 22.24 -15.28 -4.79
CA GLN A 104 21.97 -16.66 -5.19
C GLN A 104 21.42 -16.78 -6.62
N THR A 105 20.94 -15.67 -7.21
CA THR A 105 20.31 -15.61 -8.54
C THR A 105 20.62 -14.29 -9.23
N ASP A 106 21.01 -14.32 -10.51
CA ASP A 106 21.09 -13.10 -11.34
C ASP A 106 19.70 -12.50 -11.65
N ASP A 107 18.63 -13.25 -11.35
CA ASP A 107 17.24 -12.81 -11.49
C ASP A 107 16.90 -11.64 -10.54
N VAL A 108 16.28 -10.60 -11.11
CA VAL A 108 15.74 -9.47 -10.36
C VAL A 108 14.24 -9.70 -10.14
N ILE A 109 13.84 -9.95 -8.90
CA ILE A 109 12.42 -10.03 -8.54
C ILE A 109 11.85 -8.61 -8.54
N LYS A 110 10.68 -8.42 -9.18
CA LYS A 110 10.04 -7.11 -9.34
C LYS A 110 8.64 -7.12 -8.76
N HIS A 111 8.34 -6.18 -7.87
CA HIS A 111 7.01 -5.96 -7.32
C HIS A 111 6.47 -4.61 -7.77
N PHE A 112 5.33 -4.61 -8.45
CA PHE A 112 4.68 -3.40 -8.97
C PHE A 112 3.48 -3.03 -8.11
N TRP A 113 3.33 -1.73 -7.82
CA TRP A 113 2.29 -1.20 -6.95
C TRP A 113 1.62 0.02 -7.58
N LEU A 114 0.29 0.04 -7.63
CA LEU A 114 -0.47 1.25 -7.92
C LEU A 114 -0.66 2.02 -6.62
N VAL A 115 -0.08 3.21 -6.52
CA VAL A 115 -0.12 4.04 -5.31
C VAL A 115 -0.92 5.31 -5.55
N VAL A 116 -1.93 5.50 -4.71
CA VAL A 116 -2.83 6.65 -4.75
C VAL A 116 -2.67 7.43 -3.45
N LYS A 117 -2.19 8.67 -3.56
CA LYS A 117 -1.88 9.56 -2.43
C LYS A 117 -2.84 10.75 -2.46
N LYS A 118 -3.23 11.25 -1.29
CA LYS A 118 -3.93 12.53 -1.14
C LYS A 118 -3.41 13.28 0.07
N VAL A 119 -3.14 14.57 -0.10
CA VAL A 119 -2.89 15.50 1.01
C VAL A 119 -4.24 15.96 1.55
N ILE A 120 -4.41 15.89 2.86
CA ILE A 120 -5.62 16.30 3.59
C ILE A 120 -5.25 17.35 4.63
N HIS A 121 -6.09 18.37 4.79
CA HIS A 121 -5.87 19.44 5.75
C HIS A 121 -6.48 19.07 7.11
N VAL A 122 -5.72 19.30 8.18
CA VAL A 122 -6.17 18.92 9.53
C VAL A 122 -7.28 19.88 10.01
N PRO A 123 -8.45 19.37 10.45
CA PRO A 123 -9.50 20.17 11.07
C PRO A 123 -9.02 20.98 12.28
N ASN A 124 -9.52 22.21 12.42
CA ASN A 124 -9.07 23.12 13.48
C ASN A 124 -9.35 22.60 14.90
N ASP A 125 -10.42 21.81 15.10
CA ASP A 125 -10.75 21.18 16.38
C ASP A 125 -9.78 20.06 16.79
N LEU A 126 -9.08 19.44 15.81
CA LEU A 126 -7.99 18.51 16.07
C LEU A 126 -6.66 19.25 16.29
N LYS A 127 -6.40 20.32 15.53
CA LYS A 127 -5.20 21.18 15.72
C LYS A 127 -5.07 21.69 17.16
N MET A 128 -6.16 22.18 17.76
CA MET A 128 -6.16 22.71 19.14
C MET A 128 -5.78 21.69 20.22
N LYS A 129 -5.86 20.38 19.93
CA LYS A 129 -5.37 19.32 20.83
C LYS A 129 -3.98 18.83 20.48
N LEU A 130 -3.62 18.90 19.20
CA LEU A 130 -2.28 18.56 18.73
C LEU A 130 -1.26 19.62 19.14
N SER A 131 -1.62 20.90 19.21
CA SER A 131 -0.73 22.02 19.56
C SER A 131 -0.02 21.90 20.92
N GLU A 132 -0.50 21.04 21.82
CA GLU A 132 0.16 20.74 23.10
C GLU A 132 1.29 19.69 22.99
N ILE A 133 1.39 18.96 21.86
CA ILE A 133 2.24 17.74 21.71
C ILE A 133 2.97 17.65 20.35
N LYS A 134 2.35 18.09 19.25
CA LYS A 134 2.92 18.19 17.89
C LYS A 134 2.81 19.63 17.40
N CYS A 135 3.93 20.23 16.96
CA CYS A 135 3.92 21.56 16.30
C CYS A 135 2.95 21.60 15.12
N ASP A 136 2.35 22.77 14.85
CA ASP A 136 1.24 23.03 13.92
C ASP A 136 1.21 22.15 12.65
N VAL A 137 0.53 21.00 12.75
CA VAL A 137 0.32 20.10 11.61
C VAL A 137 -0.82 20.66 10.76
N GLU A 138 -0.48 21.41 9.72
CA GLU A 138 -1.48 22.00 8.81
C GLU A 138 -2.16 20.97 7.90
N SER A 139 -1.39 19.96 7.47
CA SER A 139 -1.83 18.89 6.57
C SER A 139 -1.05 17.60 6.83
N THR A 140 -1.60 16.49 6.35
CA THR A 140 -0.94 15.17 6.34
C THR A 140 -1.28 14.43 5.06
N THR A 141 -0.48 13.42 4.72
CA THR A 141 -0.68 12.60 3.51
C THR A 141 -1.26 11.25 3.90
N ILE A 142 -2.40 10.92 3.31
CA ILE A 142 -2.99 9.59 3.31
C ILE A 142 -2.68 8.91 1.98
N ALA A 143 -2.42 7.60 1.99
CA ALA A 143 -2.18 6.83 0.79
C ALA A 143 -2.72 5.41 0.86
N VAL A 144 -3.01 4.85 -0.31
CA VAL A 144 -3.32 3.43 -0.52
C VAL A 144 -2.40 2.88 -1.61
N ALA A 145 -1.89 1.66 -1.43
CA ALA A 145 -1.07 0.97 -2.43
C ALA A 145 -1.61 -0.43 -2.71
N TYR A 146 -1.96 -0.68 -3.97
CA TYR A 146 -2.47 -1.97 -4.45
C TYR A 146 -1.36 -2.75 -5.15
N PRO A 147 -1.13 -4.03 -4.81
CA PRO A 147 -0.19 -4.87 -5.55
C PRO A 147 -0.70 -5.11 -6.97
N LEU A 148 0.18 -5.14 -7.96
CA LEU A 148 -0.18 -5.31 -9.38
C LEU A 148 0.29 -6.62 -9.98
N ASN A 149 1.33 -7.29 -9.45
CA ASN A 149 1.78 -8.59 -9.97
C ASN A 149 0.65 -9.62 -10.15
N PRO A 150 -0.30 -9.80 -9.21
CA PRO A 150 -1.36 -10.80 -9.35
C PRO A 150 -2.45 -10.45 -10.38
N ILE A 151 -2.37 -9.31 -11.08
CA ILE A 151 -3.45 -8.82 -11.95
C ILE A 151 -3.69 -9.73 -13.16
N TYR A 152 -2.62 -10.26 -13.75
CA TYR A 152 -2.68 -11.20 -14.89
C TYR A 152 -3.00 -12.63 -14.44
N GLU A 153 -2.55 -13.03 -13.25
CA GLU A 153 -2.80 -14.35 -12.67
C GLU A 153 -4.21 -14.51 -12.10
N CYS A 154 -5.01 -13.44 -12.08
CA CYS A 154 -6.29 -13.30 -11.37
C CYS A 154 -7.43 -14.20 -11.90
N SER A 155 -7.26 -15.50 -11.67
CA SER A 155 -8.34 -16.48 -11.69
C SER A 155 -9.39 -16.12 -10.62
N SER A 156 -10.62 -16.58 -10.83
CA SER A 156 -11.75 -16.32 -9.91
C SER A 156 -11.62 -17.03 -8.54
N ARG A 157 -10.60 -17.88 -8.35
CA ARG A 157 -10.44 -18.71 -7.13
C ARG A 157 -9.20 -18.41 -6.28
N GLN A 158 -8.18 -17.74 -6.83
CA GLN A 158 -6.95 -17.41 -6.08
C GLN A 158 -7.23 -16.36 -5.01
N ILE A 159 -6.95 -16.65 -3.74
CA ILE A 159 -7.07 -15.68 -2.64
C ILE A 159 -5.81 -14.81 -2.63
N LEU A 160 -5.97 -13.49 -2.66
CA LEU A 160 -4.83 -12.55 -2.54
C LEU A 160 -4.36 -12.47 -1.09
N SER A 161 -3.05 -12.39 -0.88
CA SER A 161 -2.43 -12.26 0.44
C SER A 161 -2.80 -10.94 1.12
N THR A 162 -2.93 -10.98 2.44
CA THR A 162 -3.19 -9.80 3.26
C THR A 162 -1.93 -8.97 3.42
N GLN A 163 -2.08 -7.65 3.38
CA GLN A 163 -0.99 -6.68 3.46
C GLN A 163 -0.93 -6.02 4.86
N PRO A 164 0.23 -5.48 5.27
CA PRO A 164 0.35 -4.76 6.54
C PRO A 164 -0.28 -3.35 6.46
N LEU A 165 -0.69 -2.83 7.61
CA LEU A 165 -1.00 -1.40 7.76
C LEU A 165 0.32 -0.61 7.91
N PHE A 166 0.44 0.61 7.37
CA PHE A 166 1.67 1.38 7.44
C PHE A 166 1.54 2.68 8.23
N ALA A 167 2.51 2.91 9.13
CA ALA A 167 2.79 4.20 9.77
C ALA A 167 4.28 4.51 9.55
N TYR A 168 4.60 4.95 8.32
CA TYR A 168 5.93 5.01 7.69
C TYR A 168 6.63 3.66 7.50
N LEU A 169 6.51 2.75 8.46
CA LEU A 169 6.96 1.36 8.43
C LEU A 169 5.75 0.41 8.57
N PRO A 170 5.88 -0.86 8.17
CA PRO A 170 4.86 -1.89 8.39
C PRO A 170 4.52 -2.05 9.88
N LEU A 171 3.23 -2.17 10.14
CA LEU A 171 2.63 -2.66 11.39
C LEU A 171 2.10 -4.08 11.13
N ARG A 172 1.26 -4.64 12.00
CA ARG A 172 0.54 -5.88 11.68
C ARG A 172 -0.47 -5.70 10.52
N SER A 173 -0.93 -6.82 9.96
CA SER A 173 -2.09 -6.81 9.05
C SER A 173 -3.40 -6.67 9.81
N TYR A 174 -4.40 -6.12 9.10
CA TYR A 174 -5.79 -5.95 9.55
C TYR A 174 -6.79 -6.58 8.56
N GLY A 175 -6.31 -7.44 7.63
CA GLY A 175 -7.14 -8.18 6.67
C GLY A 175 -7.25 -7.57 5.26
N PHE A 176 -6.68 -6.38 5.03
CA PHE A 176 -6.67 -5.73 3.72
C PHE A 176 -5.78 -6.46 2.71
N ARG A 177 -6.13 -6.41 1.42
CA ARG A 177 -5.33 -6.96 0.29
C ARG A 177 -4.48 -5.90 -0.43
N PHE A 178 -4.43 -4.71 0.16
CA PHE A 178 -3.71 -3.52 -0.24
C PHE A 178 -3.18 -2.85 1.03
N ILE A 179 -2.17 -1.99 0.91
CA ILE A 179 -1.64 -1.24 2.05
C ILE A 179 -2.42 0.06 2.20
N LEU A 180 -2.78 0.41 3.43
CA LEU A 180 -3.13 1.77 3.83
C LEU A 180 -1.95 2.41 4.56
N GLN A 181 -1.66 3.67 4.26
CA GLN A 181 -0.61 4.45 4.92
C GLN A 181 -1.16 5.81 5.37
N ALA A 182 -0.83 6.19 6.60
CA ALA A 182 -0.95 7.56 7.12
C ALA A 182 -0.01 7.75 8.32
N ASP A 183 0.01 8.96 8.89
CA ASP A 183 0.61 9.24 10.20
C ASP A 183 -0.30 8.73 11.34
N PHE A 184 -0.59 7.42 11.36
CA PHE A 184 -1.39 6.84 12.45
C PHE A 184 -0.66 6.93 13.78
N GLU A 185 -1.39 7.30 14.84
CA GLU A 185 -0.88 7.15 16.20
C GLU A 185 -0.88 5.66 16.59
N ILE A 186 0.29 5.20 17.04
CA ILE A 186 0.60 3.79 17.31
C ILE A 186 1.07 3.61 18.75
N THR A 187 0.84 2.39 19.25
CA THR A 187 1.37 1.92 20.53
C THR A 187 2.90 2.06 20.62
N ALA A 188 3.45 2.19 21.82
CA ALA A 188 4.90 2.33 22.04
C ALA A 188 5.72 1.15 21.46
N ALA A 189 5.14 -0.06 21.42
CA ALA A 189 5.74 -1.24 20.79
C ALA A 189 5.70 -1.22 19.25
N ARG A 190 5.03 -0.22 18.64
CA ARG A 190 4.79 -0.08 17.18
C ARG A 190 4.13 -1.29 16.51
N GLN A 191 3.38 -2.11 17.26
CA GLN A 191 2.69 -3.28 16.73
C GLN A 191 1.28 -2.95 16.23
N GLU A 192 0.55 -2.13 16.99
CA GLU A 192 -0.85 -1.74 16.70
C GLU A 192 -1.07 -0.23 16.72
N VAL A 193 -2.11 0.22 15.99
CA VAL A 193 -2.65 1.57 16.09
C VAL A 193 -3.40 1.76 17.41
N ILE A 194 -3.34 2.97 17.96
CA ILE A 194 -4.13 3.34 19.14
C ILE A 194 -5.62 3.39 18.73
N ARG A 195 -6.43 2.57 19.40
CA ARG A 195 -7.90 2.54 19.25
C ARG A 195 -8.52 3.72 20.01
N ASP A 196 -9.77 4.06 19.68
CA ASP A 196 -10.57 5.10 20.34
C ASP A 196 -9.91 6.50 20.40
N ASN A 197 -9.14 6.81 19.35
CA ASN A 197 -8.45 8.09 19.18
C ASN A 197 -9.03 8.87 17.99
N ARG A 198 -9.49 10.10 18.26
CA ARG A 198 -10.04 11.05 17.27
C ARG A 198 -9.13 11.27 16.07
N TRP A 199 -7.81 11.28 16.23
CA TRP A 199 -6.88 11.44 15.12
C TRP A 199 -6.95 10.26 14.14
N ASN A 200 -6.84 9.04 14.66
CA ASN A 200 -6.94 7.82 13.85
C ASN A 200 -8.34 7.62 13.25
N ASP A 201 -9.40 8.02 13.96
CA ASP A 201 -10.78 8.00 13.45
C ASP A 201 -11.00 9.02 12.32
N TRP A 202 -10.44 10.23 12.45
CA TRP A 202 -10.43 11.22 11.38
C TRP A 202 -9.66 10.72 10.16
N LEU A 203 -8.44 10.20 10.34
CA LEU A 203 -7.65 9.60 9.26
C LEU A 203 -8.44 8.50 8.52
N LYS A 204 -9.07 7.57 9.24
CA LYS A 204 -9.95 6.56 8.64
C LYS A 204 -11.12 7.18 7.86
N SER A 205 -11.73 8.25 8.38
CA SER A 205 -12.84 8.93 7.70
C SER A 205 -12.41 9.59 6.39
N GLU A 206 -11.22 10.19 6.36
CA GLU A 206 -10.63 10.79 5.16
C GLU A 206 -10.12 9.74 4.18
N MET A 207 -9.61 8.60 4.65
CA MET A 207 -9.18 7.50 3.76
C MET A 207 -10.28 6.95 2.86
N VAL A 208 -11.56 7.11 3.22
CA VAL A 208 -12.71 6.65 2.42
C VAL A 208 -12.63 7.15 0.97
N GLN A 209 -12.20 8.40 0.77
CA GLN A 209 -12.09 9.00 -0.57
C GLN A 209 -10.98 8.40 -1.43
N LEU A 210 -10.01 7.71 -0.84
CA LEU A 210 -8.95 7.02 -1.60
C LEU A 210 -9.51 5.84 -2.42
N PHE A 211 -10.64 5.26 -2.04
CA PHE A 211 -11.28 4.20 -2.83
C PHE A 211 -11.84 4.73 -4.15
N SER A 212 -12.48 5.91 -4.13
CA SER A 212 -12.97 6.56 -5.35
C SER A 212 -11.82 6.96 -6.27
N LEU A 213 -10.78 7.58 -5.72
CA LEU A 213 -9.58 7.93 -6.48
C LEU A 213 -8.85 6.68 -7.02
N ALA A 214 -8.80 5.60 -6.24
CA ALA A 214 -8.25 4.33 -6.70
C ALA A 214 -9.05 3.74 -7.86
N TYR A 215 -10.39 3.80 -7.82
CA TYR A 215 -11.22 3.35 -8.92
C TYR A 215 -10.92 4.10 -10.22
N GLU A 216 -10.81 5.44 -10.17
CA GLU A 216 -10.41 6.27 -11.30
C GLU A 216 -9.02 5.88 -11.84
N GLN A 217 -8.03 5.68 -10.97
CA GLN A 217 -6.70 5.23 -11.39
C GLN A 217 -6.71 3.81 -11.97
N PHE A 218 -7.56 2.92 -11.46
CA PHE A 218 -7.76 1.59 -12.04
C PHE A 218 -8.44 1.65 -13.42
N GLN A 219 -9.36 2.58 -13.66
CA GLN A 219 -9.94 2.78 -15.00
C GLN A 219 -8.88 3.18 -16.06
N HIS A 220 -7.80 3.85 -15.63
CA HIS A 220 -6.67 4.29 -16.45
C HIS A 220 -5.41 3.42 -16.32
N LEU A 221 -5.46 2.32 -15.57
CA LEU A 221 -4.29 1.48 -15.32
C LEU A 221 -3.65 0.90 -16.59
N PRO A 222 -4.41 0.45 -17.63
CA PRO A 222 -3.78 0.03 -18.90
C PRO A 222 -2.91 1.13 -19.52
N GLU A 223 -3.35 2.38 -19.48
CA GLU A 223 -2.62 3.56 -19.99
C GLU A 223 -1.48 4.04 -19.07
N LEU A 224 -1.49 3.64 -17.79
CA LEU A 224 -0.37 3.86 -16.86
C LEU A 224 0.73 2.80 -17.04
N LEU A 225 0.33 1.53 -17.24
CA LEU A 225 1.25 0.40 -17.38
C LEU A 225 2.08 0.46 -18.66
N THR A 226 1.52 0.95 -19.77
CA THR A 226 2.28 1.15 -21.02
C THR A 226 3.37 2.22 -20.92
N LYS A 227 3.33 3.08 -19.89
CA LYS A 227 4.39 4.06 -19.57
C LYS A 227 5.49 3.48 -18.68
N CYS A 228 5.28 2.29 -18.10
CA CYS A 228 6.26 1.60 -17.28
C CYS A 228 7.18 0.79 -18.19
N THR A 229 8.50 0.90 -18.02
CA THR A 229 9.45 0.36 -18.99
C THR A 229 9.50 -1.17 -19.00
N LEU A 230 9.09 -1.73 -20.13
CA LEU A 230 9.43 -3.07 -20.70
C LEU A 230 9.02 -4.35 -19.93
N ASP A 231 9.15 -4.42 -18.60
CA ASP A 231 9.09 -5.73 -17.91
C ASP A 231 7.70 -6.15 -17.42
N PHE A 232 6.72 -5.25 -17.34
CA PHE A 232 5.33 -5.61 -17.00
C PHE A 232 4.63 -6.41 -18.12
N HIS A 233 5.24 -6.45 -19.32
CA HIS A 233 4.64 -6.95 -20.56
C HIS A 233 5.10 -8.36 -20.97
N GLN A 234 5.61 -9.19 -20.07
CA GLN A 234 5.93 -10.60 -20.39
C GLN A 234 4.72 -11.40 -20.90
N THR A 235 3.49 -10.94 -20.63
CA THR A 235 2.27 -11.43 -21.29
C THR A 235 1.95 -10.59 -22.53
N ASN A 236 1.93 -11.22 -23.71
CA ASN A 236 1.57 -10.64 -25.02
C ASN A 236 0.11 -10.13 -25.16
N ASN A 237 -0.60 -9.88 -24.06
CA ASN A 237 -2.01 -9.51 -24.06
C ASN A 237 -2.23 -8.24 -23.20
N PRO A 238 -2.68 -7.11 -23.78
CA PRO A 238 -2.89 -5.88 -23.02
C PRO A 238 -4.02 -6.03 -21.99
N LEU A 239 -3.86 -5.37 -20.84
CA LEU A 239 -4.84 -5.43 -19.76
C LEU A 239 -6.15 -4.74 -20.17
N THR A 240 -7.26 -5.49 -20.17
CA THR A 240 -8.59 -4.96 -20.51
C THR A 240 -9.26 -4.28 -19.31
N LYS A 241 -10.11 -3.27 -19.56
CA LYS A 241 -10.88 -2.57 -18.50
C LYS A 241 -11.69 -3.53 -17.62
N ILE A 242 -12.17 -4.64 -18.18
CA ILE A 242 -12.93 -5.68 -17.45
C ILE A 242 -12.01 -6.47 -16.50
N GLN A 243 -10.81 -6.87 -16.95
CA GLN A 243 -9.82 -7.50 -16.06
C GLN A 243 -9.43 -6.55 -14.92
N THR A 244 -9.23 -5.28 -15.22
CA THR A 244 -8.87 -4.28 -14.22
C THR A 244 -9.97 -4.06 -13.18
N LEU A 245 -11.23 -3.89 -13.62
CA LEU A 245 -12.39 -3.80 -12.73
C LEU A 245 -12.50 -5.05 -11.84
N LYS A 246 -12.41 -6.25 -12.45
CA LYS A 246 -12.49 -7.53 -11.73
C LYS A 246 -11.40 -7.65 -10.67
N TYR A 247 -10.18 -7.18 -10.97
CA TYR A 247 -9.08 -7.16 -10.01
C TYR A 247 -9.32 -6.17 -8.87
N PHE A 248 -9.72 -4.93 -9.18
CA PHE A 248 -10.07 -3.92 -8.18
C PHE A 248 -11.19 -4.41 -7.23
N LEU A 249 -12.27 -4.97 -7.77
CA LEU A 249 -13.37 -5.53 -6.97
C LEU A 249 -12.91 -6.67 -6.03
N LYS A 250 -11.92 -7.47 -6.44
CA LYS A 250 -11.35 -8.57 -5.64
C LYS A 250 -10.42 -8.08 -4.51
N LEU A 251 -9.90 -6.87 -4.62
CA LEU A 251 -9.09 -6.23 -3.58
C LEU A 251 -9.95 -5.64 -2.44
N ILE A 252 -11.23 -5.33 -2.71
CA ILE A 252 -12.17 -4.87 -1.68
C ILE A 252 -12.43 -6.00 -0.68
N PRO A 253 -12.16 -5.81 0.63
CA PRO A 253 -12.36 -6.84 1.63
C PRO A 253 -13.84 -7.00 2.00
N MET A 254 -14.22 -8.21 2.38
CA MET A 254 -15.50 -8.48 3.02
C MET A 254 -15.41 -8.19 4.53
N ARG A 255 -16.53 -7.81 5.14
CA ARG A 255 -16.61 -7.38 6.56
C ARG A 255 -16.18 -8.45 7.58
N ASN A 256 -16.17 -9.72 7.18
CA ASN A 256 -15.73 -10.86 7.98
C ASN A 256 -14.23 -11.22 7.79
N GLU A 257 -13.52 -10.53 6.90
CA GLU A 257 -12.10 -10.76 6.60
C GLU A 257 -11.16 -9.76 7.28
N ILE A 258 -11.70 -8.67 7.84
CA ILE A 258 -10.94 -7.55 8.42
C ILE A 258 -11.11 -7.41 9.93
N ASP A 259 -10.15 -6.73 10.58
CA ASP A 259 -10.27 -6.32 12.00
C ASP A 259 -11.50 -5.41 12.16
N PRO A 260 -12.42 -5.68 13.12
CA PRO A 260 -13.64 -4.91 13.32
C PRO A 260 -13.45 -3.39 13.46
N TYR A 261 -12.26 -2.94 13.90
CA TYR A 261 -11.88 -1.53 13.98
C TYR A 261 -11.99 -0.77 12.65
N PHE A 262 -11.90 -1.48 11.51
CA PHE A 262 -12.00 -0.94 10.16
C PHE A 262 -13.35 -1.18 9.47
N ASN A 263 -14.33 -1.83 10.11
CA ASN A 263 -15.63 -2.12 9.48
C ASN A 263 -16.33 -0.87 8.96
N THR A 264 -16.46 0.18 9.79
CA THR A 264 -17.09 1.45 9.38
C THR A 264 -16.35 2.16 8.25
N PHE A 265 -15.03 1.96 8.13
CA PHE A 265 -14.25 2.47 7.01
C PHE A 265 -14.62 1.73 5.72
N VAL A 266 -14.62 0.39 5.73
CA VAL A 266 -15.00 -0.41 4.56
C VAL A 266 -16.44 -0.16 4.14
N ASP A 267 -17.38 -0.12 5.09
CA ASP A 267 -18.80 0.16 4.82
C ASP A 267 -18.97 1.51 4.08
N LYS A 268 -18.27 2.57 4.54
CA LYS A 268 -18.29 3.90 3.90
C LYS A 268 -17.57 3.92 2.55
N SER A 269 -16.45 3.21 2.41
CA SER A 269 -15.72 3.09 1.14
C SER A 269 -16.55 2.39 0.07
N ILE A 270 -17.29 1.34 0.42
CA ILE A 270 -18.23 0.67 -0.49
C ILE A 270 -19.39 1.62 -0.84
N GLN A 271 -19.98 2.33 0.13
CA GLN A 271 -21.02 3.33 -0.15
C GLN A 271 -20.55 4.42 -1.13
N GLY A 272 -19.32 4.94 -0.96
CA GLY A 272 -18.73 5.92 -1.87
C GLY A 272 -18.49 5.37 -3.28
N LEU A 273 -18.08 4.09 -3.41
CA LEU A 273 -17.92 3.43 -4.70
C LEU A 273 -19.26 3.20 -5.44
N MET A 274 -20.33 2.84 -4.73
CA MET A 274 -21.62 2.48 -5.35
C MET A 274 -22.23 3.60 -6.21
N GLY A 275 -21.88 4.87 -5.95
CA GLY A 275 -22.34 6.02 -6.74
C GLY A 275 -21.55 6.30 -8.03
N ILE A 276 -20.35 5.72 -8.18
CA ILE A 276 -19.43 6.01 -9.31
C ILE A 276 -19.01 4.77 -10.10
N ILE A 277 -19.00 3.60 -9.47
CA ILE A 277 -18.54 2.37 -10.10
C ILE A 277 -19.50 1.99 -11.23
N ARG A 278 -18.94 1.66 -12.39
CA ARG A 278 -19.69 1.13 -13.53
C ARG A 278 -19.34 -0.33 -13.77
N LEU A 279 -20.36 -1.14 -13.99
CA LEU A 279 -20.26 -2.55 -14.30
C LEU A 279 -20.53 -2.78 -15.80
N PRO A 280 -19.75 -3.65 -16.47
CA PRO A 280 -20.00 -4.01 -17.87
C PRO A 280 -21.24 -4.90 -17.96
N VAL A 281 -22.17 -4.54 -18.84
CA VAL A 281 -23.40 -5.30 -19.13
C VAL A 281 -23.58 -5.44 -20.64
N PHE A 282 -24.18 -6.53 -21.09
CA PHE A 282 -24.55 -6.69 -22.50
C PHE A 282 -25.82 -5.90 -22.79
N CYS A 283 -25.79 -5.06 -23.84
CA CYS A 283 -26.91 -4.16 -24.13
C CYS A 283 -28.13 -4.91 -24.71
N HIS A 284 -27.88 -5.99 -25.45
CA HIS A 284 -28.87 -6.86 -26.09
C HIS A 284 -28.49 -8.33 -25.90
N ASP A 285 -29.34 -9.24 -26.38
CA ASP A 285 -29.05 -10.69 -26.40
C ASP A 285 -27.85 -11.04 -27.32
N ASP A 286 -27.41 -10.09 -28.16
CA ASP A 286 -26.12 -10.12 -28.85
C ASP A 286 -24.97 -9.72 -27.90
N GLU A 287 -24.19 -10.72 -27.45
CA GLU A 287 -23.06 -10.61 -26.49
C GLU A 287 -21.87 -9.72 -26.95
N ALA A 288 -22.01 -8.97 -28.05
CA ALA A 288 -20.92 -8.19 -28.65
C ALA A 288 -20.82 -6.73 -28.15
N ILE A 289 -21.91 -6.14 -27.64
CA ILE A 289 -21.97 -4.72 -27.26
C ILE A 289 -22.05 -4.58 -25.74
N ILE A 290 -21.01 -3.97 -25.15
CA ILE A 290 -20.86 -3.80 -23.70
C ILE A 290 -21.12 -2.33 -23.31
N ASP A 291 -22.18 -2.10 -22.55
CA ASP A 291 -22.48 -0.84 -21.87
C ASP A 291 -21.95 -0.85 -20.43
N TRP A 292 -21.81 0.35 -19.84
CA TRP A 292 -21.22 0.54 -18.51
C TRP A 292 -22.19 1.27 -17.58
N VAL A 293 -22.99 0.50 -16.84
CA VAL A 293 -24.12 0.99 -16.02
C VAL A 293 -23.81 0.94 -14.52
N LEU A 294 -24.61 1.63 -13.69
CA LEU A 294 -24.45 1.60 -12.23
C LEU A 294 -24.91 0.25 -11.65
N PRO A 295 -24.35 -0.23 -10.51
CA PRO A 295 -24.82 -1.44 -9.84
C PRO A 295 -26.31 -1.45 -9.50
N SER A 296 -26.91 -0.27 -9.27
CA SER A 296 -28.36 -0.10 -9.04
C SER A 296 -29.22 -0.41 -10.27
N GLN A 297 -28.61 -0.48 -11.46
CA GLN A 297 -29.22 -0.88 -12.72
C GLN A 297 -28.85 -2.32 -13.11
N CYS A 298 -28.14 -3.06 -12.27
CA CYS A 298 -27.70 -4.42 -12.54
C CYS A 298 -28.51 -5.46 -11.75
N VAL A 299 -28.90 -6.54 -12.41
CA VAL A 299 -29.58 -7.69 -11.78
C VAL A 299 -28.76 -8.95 -11.98
N LEU A 300 -28.28 -9.53 -10.87
CA LEU A 300 -27.52 -10.78 -10.88
C LEU A 300 -28.45 -11.98 -10.71
N VAL A 301 -28.88 -12.57 -11.83
CA VAL A 301 -29.62 -13.85 -11.83
C VAL A 301 -28.67 -15.00 -12.19
N ARG A 302 -28.49 -15.95 -11.27
CA ARG A 302 -27.67 -17.16 -11.50
C ARG A 302 -28.42 -18.29 -12.22
N ASP A 303 -29.75 -18.28 -12.17
CA ASP A 303 -30.59 -19.28 -12.81
C ASP A 303 -30.77 -18.96 -14.31
N THR A 304 -30.31 -19.86 -15.17
CA THR A 304 -30.40 -19.71 -16.63
C THR A 304 -31.83 -19.88 -17.16
N PHE A 305 -32.74 -20.49 -16.40
CA PHE A 305 -34.15 -20.61 -16.75
C PHE A 305 -34.88 -19.28 -16.59
N ILE A 306 -34.59 -18.53 -15.51
CA ILE A 306 -35.14 -17.19 -15.31
C ILE A 306 -34.67 -16.24 -16.42
N ARG A 307 -33.38 -16.28 -16.79
CA ARG A 307 -32.85 -15.48 -17.94
C ARG A 307 -33.54 -15.81 -19.28
N LYS A 308 -34.04 -17.05 -19.48
CA LYS A 308 -34.79 -17.44 -20.68
C LYS A 308 -36.24 -16.96 -20.69
N ILE A 309 -36.88 -16.88 -19.52
CA ILE A 309 -38.25 -16.37 -19.38
C ILE A 309 -38.27 -14.84 -19.49
N PHE A 310 -37.27 -14.19 -18.93
CA PHE A 310 -37.24 -12.76 -18.70
C PHE A 310 -36.07 -12.14 -19.46
N SER A 311 -36.29 -11.81 -20.74
CA SER A 311 -35.24 -11.31 -21.66
C SER A 311 -34.63 -9.97 -21.21
N GLN A 312 -33.43 -9.66 -21.70
CA GLN A 312 -32.78 -8.37 -21.44
C GLN A 312 -33.65 -7.18 -21.90
N SER A 313 -34.36 -7.32 -23.02
CA SER A 313 -35.32 -6.32 -23.51
C SER A 313 -36.48 -6.05 -22.55
N LEU A 314 -36.98 -7.07 -21.85
CA LEU A 314 -38.11 -6.97 -20.91
C LEU A 314 -37.65 -6.43 -19.54
N LEU A 315 -36.41 -6.75 -19.14
CA LEU A 315 -35.73 -6.15 -17.98
C LEU A 315 -35.49 -4.65 -18.16
N LEU A 316 -35.08 -4.23 -19.36
CA LEU A 316 -34.88 -2.82 -19.67
C LEU A 316 -36.22 -2.05 -19.74
N SER A 317 -37.25 -2.60 -20.39
CA SER A 317 -38.53 -1.89 -20.59
C SER A 317 -39.35 -1.73 -19.30
N HIS A 318 -39.33 -2.71 -18.40
CA HIS A 318 -40.13 -2.68 -17.17
C HIS A 318 -39.37 -2.23 -15.92
N PHE A 319 -38.05 -2.43 -15.88
CA PHE A 319 -37.24 -2.16 -14.68
C PHE A 319 -36.01 -1.27 -14.94
N ASN A 320 -35.81 -0.77 -16.16
CA ASN A 320 -34.66 0.05 -16.56
C ASN A 320 -33.31 -0.55 -16.10
N SER A 321 -33.20 -1.87 -16.20
CA SER A 321 -32.14 -2.68 -15.61
C SER A 321 -31.54 -3.66 -16.63
N TYR A 322 -30.34 -4.14 -16.32
CA TYR A 322 -29.52 -4.99 -17.17
C TYR A 322 -29.05 -6.24 -16.40
N TYR A 323 -28.91 -7.36 -17.09
CA TYR A 323 -28.24 -8.53 -16.52
C TYR A 323 -26.73 -8.31 -16.41
N LEU A 324 -26.18 -8.77 -15.27
CA LEU A 324 -24.74 -8.89 -15.02
C LEU A 324 -24.23 -10.32 -15.30
#